data_AF-A0A9E2ZD28-F1
#
_entry.id   AF-A0A9E2ZD28-F1
#
_cell.length_a   1.000
_cell.length_b   1.000
_cell.length_c   1.000
_cell.angle_alpha   90.00
_cell.angle_beta   90.00
_cell.angle_gamma   90.00
#
_symmetry.space_group_name_H-M   'P 1'
#
loop_
_entity.id
_entity.type
_entity.pdbx_description
1 polymer ?
#
loop_
_entity_poly.entity_id
_entity_poly.type
_entity_poly.pdbx_seq_one_letter_code
_entity_poly.pdbx_strand_id
1 'polypeptide(L)'
;MRVTSIGASVRSVPEGLSTSEVGKEIAEHHEHTAEHHAAHGRLISIVEALLLSVVALLAAWSGYSAAKWSSESSLSLAKASVARTRASVAEVQATQIRTLDSVDFNAAETAYAAHDAKLFNLAVRRLRPGYRPAFDAWLATHPLKNPNAPPDPSYMPQYRIAQDGQASAFNAQATAYFDEGQTAAGTADKYVRLTVLLAAVLFLVGIGSRFPLPAARYGLVGVAGVLLVICVVQLLGLPGPPS
;
A
#
# COMPACT_ATOMS: atom_id res chain seq x y z
N MET A 1 -96.66 11.51 -67.65
CA MET A 1 -96.00 12.83 -67.61
C MET A 1 -94.64 12.66 -66.95
N ARG A 2 -93.57 13.05 -67.66
CA ARG A 2 -92.18 13.28 -67.23
C ARG A 2 -91.24 12.11 -66.87
N VAL A 3 -90.19 12.07 -67.71
CA VAL A 3 -88.86 11.45 -67.67
C VAL A 3 -88.02 11.98 -66.52
N THR A 4 -87.19 11.14 -65.89
CA THR A 4 -85.84 11.54 -65.44
C THR A 4 -84.87 10.35 -65.37
N SER A 5 -83.61 10.65 -65.65
CA SER A 5 -82.50 9.77 -66.05
C SER A 5 -81.42 9.69 -64.95
N ILE A 6 -80.44 8.80 -65.17
CA ILE A 6 -79.05 8.80 -64.67
C ILE A 6 -78.77 8.14 -63.31
N GLY A 7 -77.74 7.29 -63.32
CA GLY A 7 -76.90 7.04 -62.14
C GLY A 7 -76.20 5.69 -62.10
N ALA A 8 -75.32 5.38 -63.05
CA ALA A 8 -74.37 4.28 -62.88
C ALA A 8 -73.37 4.65 -61.78
N SER A 9 -73.52 4.08 -60.58
CA SER A 9 -72.53 4.20 -59.51
C SER A 9 -71.44 3.15 -59.73
N VAL A 10 -70.36 3.56 -60.38
CA VAL A 10 -69.09 2.83 -60.34
C VAL A 10 -68.51 3.05 -58.94
N ARG A 11 -68.49 2.00 -58.12
CA ARG A 11 -67.74 2.01 -56.85
C ARG A 11 -66.26 2.21 -57.17
N SER A 12 -65.68 3.27 -56.63
CA SER A 12 -64.23 3.51 -56.65
C SER A 12 -63.51 2.31 -56.03
N VAL A 13 -62.70 1.63 -56.82
CA VAL A 13 -61.70 0.69 -56.33
C VAL A 13 -60.75 1.47 -55.43
N PRO A 14 -60.41 1.01 -54.21
CA PRO A 14 -59.35 1.63 -53.44
C PRO A 14 -58.04 1.49 -54.24
N GLU A 15 -57.47 2.61 -54.69
CA GLU A 15 -56.14 2.62 -55.30
C GLU A 15 -55.15 2.02 -54.29
N GLY A 16 -54.71 0.79 -54.55
CA GLY A 16 -53.51 0.27 -53.92
C GLY A 16 -52.34 1.10 -54.41
N LEU A 17 -51.48 1.53 -53.48
CA LEU A 17 -50.24 2.28 -53.75
C LEU A 17 -49.55 1.74 -55.01
N SER A 18 -49.19 2.64 -55.93
CA SER A 18 -48.47 2.25 -57.14
C SER A 18 -47.13 1.61 -56.76
N THR A 19 -46.62 0.68 -57.57
CA THR A 19 -45.36 -0.03 -57.29
C THR A 19 -44.16 0.92 -57.08
N SER A 20 -44.20 2.11 -57.70
CA SER A 20 -43.24 3.20 -57.50
C SER A 20 -43.36 3.88 -56.13
N GLU A 21 -44.58 4.03 -55.62
CA GLU A 21 -44.86 4.61 -54.30
C GLU A 21 -44.46 3.65 -53.18
N VAL A 22 -44.76 2.36 -53.32
CA VAL A 22 -44.31 1.33 -52.38
C VAL A 22 -42.78 1.25 -52.33
N GLY A 23 -42.10 1.37 -53.48
CA GLY A 23 -40.64 1.42 -53.53
C GLY A 23 -40.04 2.66 -52.86
N LYS A 24 -40.70 3.81 -53.01
CA LYS A 24 -40.29 5.07 -52.38
C LYS A 24 -40.49 5.03 -50.86
N GLU A 25 -41.64 4.53 -50.39
CA GLU A 25 -41.93 4.42 -48.96
C GLU A 25 -41.01 3.43 -48.25
N ILE A 26 -40.66 2.32 -48.90
CA ILE A 26 -39.68 1.34 -48.38
C ILE A 26 -38.26 1.93 -48.34
N ALA A 27 -37.90 2.77 -49.32
CA ALA A 27 -36.63 3.47 -49.34
C ALA A 27 -36.56 4.53 -48.24
N GLU A 28 -37.60 5.36 -48.08
CA GLU A 28 -37.67 6.39 -47.01
C GLU A 28 -37.66 5.75 -45.61
N HIS A 29 -38.39 4.65 -45.40
CA HIS A 29 -38.33 3.92 -44.13
C HIS A 29 -36.96 3.30 -43.86
N HIS A 30 -36.25 2.81 -44.87
CA HIS A 30 -34.87 2.32 -44.73
C HIS A 30 -33.88 3.45 -44.49
N GLU A 31 -34.06 4.61 -45.14
CA GLU A 31 -33.15 5.76 -45.01
C GLU A 31 -33.27 6.38 -43.62
N HIS A 32 -34.50 6.57 -43.11
CA HIS A 32 -34.72 7.04 -41.74
C HIS A 32 -34.25 6.05 -40.67
N THR A 33 -34.46 4.73 -40.85
CA THR A 33 -33.95 3.73 -39.90
C THR A 33 -32.43 3.62 -39.96
N ALA A 34 -31.81 3.75 -41.14
CA ALA A 34 -30.36 3.75 -41.31
C ALA A 34 -29.70 5.01 -40.71
N GLU A 35 -30.29 6.20 -40.89
CA GLU A 35 -29.80 7.44 -40.27
C GLU A 35 -29.85 7.36 -38.73
N HIS A 36 -30.96 6.89 -38.17
CA HIS A 36 -31.09 6.71 -36.72
C HIS A 36 -30.10 5.67 -36.17
N HIS A 37 -29.88 4.54 -36.85
CA HIS A 37 -28.90 3.54 -36.44
C HIS A 37 -27.45 4.04 -36.59
N ALA A 38 -27.15 4.84 -37.62
CA ALA A 38 -25.83 5.43 -37.83
C ALA A 38 -25.48 6.50 -36.77
N ALA A 39 -26.45 7.31 -36.35
CA ALA A 39 -26.28 8.31 -35.29
C ALA A 39 -26.06 7.66 -33.91
N HIS A 40 -26.86 6.64 -33.55
CA HIS A 40 -26.70 5.90 -32.30
C HIS A 40 -25.36 5.13 -32.27
N GLY A 41 -24.96 4.50 -33.37
CA GLY A 41 -23.66 3.82 -33.47
C GLY A 41 -22.47 4.78 -33.29
N ARG A 42 -22.60 6.03 -33.77
CA ARG A 42 -21.56 7.06 -33.64
C ARG A 42 -21.43 7.58 -32.21
N LEU A 43 -22.54 7.85 -31.52
CA LEU A 43 -22.54 8.26 -30.11
C LEU A 43 -21.94 7.17 -29.20
N ILE A 44 -22.32 5.91 -29.41
CA ILE A 44 -21.77 4.77 -28.67
C ILE A 44 -20.25 4.70 -28.84
N SER A 45 -19.75 4.89 -30.06
CA SER A 45 -18.30 4.86 -30.35
C SER A 45 -17.54 6.00 -29.64
N ILE A 46 -18.12 7.19 -29.56
CA ILE A 46 -17.53 8.34 -28.84
C ILE A 46 -17.49 8.06 -27.33
N VAL A 47 -18.58 7.54 -26.77
CA VAL A 47 -18.67 7.20 -25.34
C VAL A 47 -17.69 6.08 -24.99
N GLU A 48 -17.55 5.06 -25.83
CA GLU A 48 -16.57 3.98 -25.65
C GLU A 48 -15.12 4.52 -25.68
N ALA A 49 -14.81 5.42 -26.62
CA ALA A 49 -13.49 6.04 -26.70
C ALA A 49 -13.17 6.92 -25.48
N LEU A 50 -14.15 7.71 -25.02
CA LEU A 50 -14.02 8.52 -23.80
C LEU A 50 -13.83 7.64 -22.57
N LEU A 51 -14.60 6.55 -22.45
CA LEU A 51 -14.47 5.61 -21.35
C LEU A 51 -13.07 4.99 -21.34
N LEU A 52 -12.59 4.48 -22.48
CA LEU A 52 -11.24 3.94 -22.60
C LEU A 52 -10.16 4.97 -22.21
N SER A 53 -10.32 6.22 -22.63
CA SER A 53 -9.41 7.31 -22.25
C SER A 53 -9.38 7.53 -20.74
N VAL A 54 -10.55 7.58 -20.08
CA VAL A 54 -10.63 7.72 -18.62
C VAL A 54 -9.99 6.51 -17.92
N VAL A 55 -10.29 5.28 -18.34
CA VAL A 55 -9.69 4.08 -17.75
C VAL A 55 -8.17 4.09 -17.88
N ALA A 56 -7.64 4.49 -19.04
CA ALA A 56 -6.21 4.60 -19.26
C ALA A 56 -5.55 5.63 -18.32
N LEU A 57 -6.16 6.80 -18.14
CA LEU A 57 -5.68 7.82 -17.20
C LEU A 57 -5.70 7.34 -15.75
N LEU A 58 -6.78 6.66 -15.34
CA LEU A 58 -6.87 6.08 -14.00
C LEU A 58 -5.81 4.99 -13.77
N ALA A 59 -5.53 4.17 -14.79
CA ALA A 59 -4.52 3.12 -14.72
C ALA A 59 -3.12 3.73 -14.60
N ALA A 60 -2.81 4.75 -15.41
CA ALA A 60 -1.56 5.49 -15.34
C ALA A 60 -1.37 6.17 -13.97
N TRP A 61 -2.42 6.83 -13.45
CA TRP A 61 -2.40 7.45 -12.13
C TRP A 61 -2.19 6.43 -11.01
N SER A 62 -2.86 5.28 -11.10
CA SER A 62 -2.71 4.20 -10.12
C SER A 62 -1.29 3.62 -10.14
N GLY A 63 -0.73 3.36 -11.33
CA GLY A 63 0.64 2.90 -11.48
C GLY A 63 1.68 3.90 -10.96
N TYR A 64 1.51 5.19 -11.26
CA TYR A 64 2.36 6.25 -10.73
C TYR A 64 2.30 6.32 -9.19
N SER A 65 1.09 6.27 -8.63
CA SER A 65 0.87 6.34 -7.18
C SER A 65 1.45 5.12 -6.47
N ALA A 66 1.30 3.92 -7.04
CA ALA A 66 1.94 2.71 -6.55
C ALA A 66 3.47 2.85 -6.48
N ALA A 67 4.10 3.35 -7.54
CA ALA A 67 5.54 3.55 -7.58
C ALA A 67 6.03 4.56 -6.53
N LYS A 68 5.31 5.67 -6.34
CA LYS A 68 5.60 6.68 -5.32
C LYS A 68 5.54 6.11 -3.90
N TRP A 69 4.45 5.41 -3.56
CA TRP A 69 4.30 4.78 -2.25
C TRP A 69 5.30 3.64 -2.02
N SER A 70 5.67 2.89 -3.06
CA SER A 70 6.71 1.85 -2.99
C SER A 70 8.11 2.44 -2.72
N SER A 71 8.41 3.60 -3.32
CA SER A 71 9.65 4.34 -3.03
C SER A 71 9.70 4.82 -1.58
N GLU A 72 8.59 5.37 -1.05
CA GLU A 72 8.50 5.81 0.34
C GLU A 72 8.68 4.63 1.30
N SER A 73 8.00 3.52 1.01
CA SER A 73 8.16 2.27 1.76
C SER A 73 9.62 1.81 1.80
N SER A 74 10.28 1.78 0.63
CA SER A 74 11.68 1.36 0.51
C SER A 74 12.62 2.27 1.32
N LEU A 75 12.40 3.58 1.27
CA LEU A 75 13.18 4.55 2.03
C LEU A 75 13.00 4.34 3.54
N SER A 76 11.76 4.18 4.00
CA SER A 76 11.49 3.97 5.41
C SER A 76 12.04 2.64 5.93
N LEU A 77 11.89 1.55 5.16
CA LEU A 77 12.47 0.24 5.50
C LEU A 77 14.01 0.27 5.50
N ALA A 78 14.64 1.07 4.64
CA ALA A 78 16.09 1.30 4.68
C ALA A 78 16.50 2.03 5.97
N LYS A 79 15.77 3.08 6.39
CA LYS A 79 15.99 3.76 7.68
C LYS A 79 15.83 2.80 8.86
N ALA A 80 14.80 1.95 8.83
CA ALA A 80 14.56 0.92 9.83
C ALA A 80 15.76 -0.05 9.95
N SER A 81 16.30 -0.50 8.81
CA SER A 81 17.44 -1.42 8.75
C SER A 81 18.72 -0.79 9.31
N VAL A 82 18.98 0.49 9.01
CA VAL A 82 20.11 1.24 9.57
C VAL A 82 19.96 1.40 11.08
N ALA A 83 18.77 1.78 11.56
CA ALA A 83 18.50 1.92 12.99
C ALA A 83 18.67 0.57 13.72
N ARG A 84 18.18 -0.53 13.13
CA ARG A 84 18.34 -1.88 13.68
C ARG A 84 19.80 -2.31 13.76
N THR A 85 20.59 -2.02 12.74
CA THR A 85 22.04 -2.24 12.77
C THR A 85 22.72 -1.46 13.90
N ARG A 86 22.36 -0.18 14.08
CA ARG A 86 22.89 0.66 15.17
C ARG A 86 22.46 0.14 16.55
N ALA A 87 21.23 -0.35 16.68
CA ALA A 87 20.77 -0.99 17.91
C ALA A 87 21.64 -2.22 18.23
N SER A 88 21.85 -3.12 17.27
CA SER A 88 22.69 -4.30 17.47
C SER A 88 24.14 -3.95 17.82
N VAL A 89 24.73 -2.92 17.19
CA VAL A 89 26.07 -2.44 17.56
C VAL A 89 26.09 -1.95 19.01
N ALA A 90 25.09 -1.19 19.44
CA ALA A 90 24.99 -0.73 20.83
C ALA A 90 24.78 -1.88 21.82
N GLU A 91 23.94 -2.86 21.51
CA GLU A 91 23.73 -4.06 22.35
C GLU A 91 25.02 -4.88 22.51
N VAL A 92 25.78 -5.06 21.42
CA VAL A 92 27.08 -5.75 21.46
C VAL A 92 28.06 -4.98 22.33
N GLN A 93 28.14 -3.65 22.18
CA GLN A 93 29.00 -2.83 23.03
C GLN A 93 28.58 -2.89 24.51
N ALA A 94 27.28 -2.87 24.80
CA ALA A 94 26.79 -2.97 26.16
C ALA A 94 27.14 -4.34 26.79
N THR A 95 26.99 -5.40 26.02
CA THR A 95 27.36 -6.76 26.43
C THR A 95 28.86 -6.87 26.66
N GLN A 96 29.70 -6.34 25.76
CA GLN A 96 31.15 -6.30 25.92
C GLN A 96 31.56 -5.54 27.18
N ILE A 97 30.95 -4.38 27.42
CA ILE A 97 31.17 -3.59 28.63
C ILE A 97 30.81 -4.40 29.87
N ARG A 98 29.64 -5.05 29.89
CA ARG A 98 29.20 -5.85 31.03
C ARG A 98 30.14 -7.01 31.31
N THR A 99 30.62 -7.67 30.26
CA THR A 99 31.62 -8.74 30.38
C THR A 99 32.96 -8.22 30.91
N LEU A 100 33.46 -7.09 30.38
CA LEU A 100 34.71 -6.48 30.84
C LEU A 100 34.62 -6.06 32.31
N ASP A 101 33.53 -5.39 32.70
CA ASP A 101 33.31 -4.96 34.07
C ASP A 101 33.21 -6.18 35.02
N SER A 102 32.59 -7.28 34.58
CA SER A 102 32.53 -8.54 35.36
C SER A 102 33.91 -9.20 35.53
N VAL A 103 34.75 -9.17 34.50
CA VAL A 103 36.12 -9.71 34.55
C VAL A 103 37.00 -8.86 35.48
N ASP A 104 36.92 -7.53 35.39
CA ASP A 104 37.67 -6.64 36.28
C ASP A 104 37.19 -6.78 37.74
N PHE A 105 35.88 -6.99 37.97
CA PHE A 105 35.34 -7.31 39.29
C PHE A 105 35.95 -8.59 39.87
N ASN A 106 36.00 -9.68 39.09
CA ASN A 106 36.55 -10.95 39.56
C ASN A 106 38.02 -10.83 39.98
N ALA A 107 38.81 -9.98 39.30
CA ALA A 107 40.18 -9.69 39.69
C ALA A 107 40.26 -8.96 41.04
N ALA A 108 39.37 -8.00 41.30
CA ALA A 108 39.28 -7.31 42.59
C ALA A 108 38.81 -8.26 43.70
N GLU A 109 37.79 -9.07 43.45
CA GLU A 109 37.29 -10.08 44.39
C GLU A 109 38.36 -11.11 44.76
N THR A 110 39.09 -11.63 43.78
CA THR A 110 40.19 -12.59 44.01
C THR A 110 41.30 -11.99 44.86
N ALA A 111 41.72 -10.76 44.55
CA ALA A 111 42.75 -10.07 45.33
C ALA A 111 42.28 -9.77 46.77
N TYR A 112 41.00 -9.44 46.93
CA TYR A 112 40.38 -9.25 48.23
C TYR A 112 40.39 -10.54 49.06
N ALA A 113 39.94 -11.66 48.46
CA ALA A 113 39.89 -12.97 49.12
C ALA A 113 41.30 -13.49 49.50
N ALA A 114 42.32 -13.15 48.72
CA ALA A 114 43.72 -13.45 49.01
C ALA A 114 44.36 -12.52 50.06
N HIS A 115 43.62 -11.53 50.59
CA HIS A 115 44.13 -10.48 51.48
C HIS A 115 45.33 -9.69 50.90
N ASP A 116 45.44 -9.59 49.58
CA ASP A 116 46.50 -8.80 48.91
C ASP A 116 46.01 -7.38 48.59
N ALA A 117 46.27 -6.47 49.54
CA ALA A 117 45.89 -5.08 49.41
C ALA A 117 46.56 -4.37 48.21
N LYS A 118 47.75 -4.80 47.75
CA LYS A 118 48.42 -4.18 46.60
C LYS A 118 47.72 -4.57 45.31
N LEU A 119 47.42 -5.86 45.12
CA LEU A 119 46.67 -6.35 43.97
C LEU A 119 45.23 -5.82 43.95
N PHE A 120 44.57 -5.72 45.10
CA PHE A 120 43.22 -5.17 45.19
C PHE A 120 43.18 -3.71 44.71
N ASN A 121 44.08 -2.86 45.24
CA ASN A 121 44.16 -1.46 44.83
C ASN A 121 44.51 -1.30 43.34
N LEU A 122 45.33 -2.20 42.78
CA LEU A 122 45.62 -2.23 41.34
C LEU A 122 44.38 -2.59 40.52
N ALA A 123 43.61 -3.59 40.93
CA ALA A 123 42.38 -4.01 40.26
C ALA A 123 41.32 -2.91 40.31
N VAL A 124 41.06 -2.33 41.48
CA VAL A 124 40.12 -1.20 41.66
C VAL A 124 40.51 0.01 40.80
N ARG A 125 41.83 0.30 40.69
CA ARG A 125 42.31 1.40 39.84
C ARG A 125 41.96 1.20 38.36
N ARG A 126 41.97 -0.05 37.88
CA ARG A 126 41.66 -0.40 36.48
C ARG A 126 40.17 -0.34 36.14
N LEU A 127 39.29 -0.40 37.15
CA LEU A 127 37.85 -0.33 36.93
C LEU A 127 37.47 0.90 36.11
N ARG A 128 36.65 0.67 35.09
CA ARG A 128 36.12 1.70 34.20
C ARG A 128 35.40 2.78 35.02
N PRO A 129 35.52 4.07 34.64
CA PRO A 129 34.84 5.17 35.35
C PRO A 129 33.32 4.99 35.49
N GLY A 130 32.67 4.37 34.50
CA GLY A 130 31.23 4.11 34.53
C GLY A 130 30.80 2.97 35.47
N TYR A 131 31.73 2.11 35.91
CA TYR A 131 31.45 1.00 36.83
C TYR A 131 31.77 1.35 38.28
N ARG A 132 32.76 2.24 38.51
CA ARG A 132 33.20 2.64 39.87
C ARG A 132 32.08 3.07 40.82
N PRO A 133 31.13 3.94 40.43
CA PRO A 133 30.05 4.35 41.35
C PRO A 133 29.20 3.16 41.84
N ALA A 134 28.99 2.16 40.98
CA ALA A 134 28.29 0.94 41.34
C ALA A 134 29.15 0.06 42.27
N PHE A 135 30.43 -0.09 41.94
CA PHE A 135 31.38 -0.85 42.76
C PHE A 135 31.53 -0.27 44.17
N ASP A 136 31.73 1.05 44.29
CA ASP A 136 31.91 1.73 45.57
C ASP A 136 30.63 1.64 46.42
N ALA A 137 29.47 1.84 45.81
CA ALA A 137 28.17 1.70 46.48
C ALA A 137 27.93 0.26 46.93
N TRP A 138 28.30 -0.72 46.11
CA TRP A 138 28.21 -2.14 46.45
C TRP A 138 29.13 -2.49 47.62
N LEU A 139 30.39 -2.04 47.59
CA LEU A 139 31.34 -2.28 48.68
C LEU A 139 30.85 -1.68 50.00
N ALA A 140 30.19 -0.52 49.96
CA ALA A 140 29.57 0.13 51.12
C ALA A 140 28.41 -0.69 51.73
N THR A 141 27.84 -1.67 51.00
CA THR A 141 26.84 -2.60 51.56
C THR A 141 27.45 -3.70 52.44
N HIS A 142 28.78 -3.74 52.54
CA HIS A 142 29.56 -4.72 53.31
C HIS A 142 29.23 -6.18 52.94
N PRO A 143 29.46 -6.59 51.67
CA PRO A 143 28.95 -7.86 51.12
C PRO A 143 29.41 -9.13 51.86
N LEU A 144 30.52 -9.07 52.59
CA LEU A 144 31.02 -10.21 53.37
C LEU A 144 30.43 -10.33 54.77
N LYS A 145 29.80 -9.26 55.27
CA LYS A 145 29.16 -9.22 56.60
C LYS A 145 27.64 -9.16 56.49
N ASN A 146 27.13 -8.72 55.34
CA ASN A 146 25.73 -8.54 55.07
C ASN A 146 25.26 -9.61 54.06
N PRO A 147 24.55 -10.66 54.51
CA PRO A 147 24.03 -11.69 53.61
C PRO A 147 22.94 -11.17 52.65
N ASN A 148 22.38 -9.99 52.90
CA ASN A 148 21.41 -9.33 52.01
C ASN A 148 22.07 -8.35 51.02
N ALA A 149 23.39 -8.26 51.00
CA ALA A 149 24.09 -7.44 50.02
C ALA A 149 23.84 -7.99 48.61
N PRO A 150 23.73 -7.13 47.59
CA PRO A 150 23.63 -7.58 46.20
C PRO A 150 24.81 -8.49 45.82
N PRO A 151 24.64 -9.50 44.95
CA PRO A 151 25.71 -10.44 44.61
C PRO A 151 26.91 -9.81 43.88
N ASP A 152 26.67 -8.77 43.08
CA ASP A 152 27.68 -8.09 42.24
C ASP A 152 27.27 -6.61 42.08
N PRO A 153 28.23 -5.68 41.99
CA PRO A 153 27.94 -4.29 41.61
C PRO A 153 27.03 -4.10 40.38
N SER A 154 26.96 -5.05 39.44
CA SER A 154 26.03 -4.96 38.30
C SER A 154 24.54 -4.95 38.67
N TYR A 155 24.20 -5.40 39.89
CA TYR A 155 22.83 -5.36 40.43
C TYR A 155 22.51 -4.01 41.11
N MET A 156 23.49 -3.11 41.20
CA MET A 156 23.31 -1.80 41.84
C MET A 156 22.58 -0.83 40.89
N PRO A 157 21.66 0.01 41.39
CA PRO A 157 20.99 1.05 40.57
C PRO A 157 21.94 2.07 39.92
N GLN A 158 23.14 2.23 40.49
CA GLN A 158 24.21 3.08 39.99
C GLN A 158 24.87 2.49 38.74
N TYR A 159 24.74 1.18 38.49
CA TYR A 159 25.31 0.54 37.31
C TYR A 159 24.47 0.87 36.08
N ARG A 160 25.01 1.77 35.25
CA ARG A 160 24.35 2.23 34.04
C ARG A 160 25.31 2.15 32.85
N ILE A 161 24.90 1.39 31.84
CA ILE A 161 25.60 1.33 30.56
C ILE A 161 24.85 2.21 29.58
N ALA A 162 25.48 3.28 29.11
CA ALA A 162 24.84 4.22 28.16
C ALA A 162 24.34 3.52 26.89
N GLN A 163 25.06 2.48 26.46
CA GLN A 163 24.77 1.69 25.27
C GLN A 163 23.47 0.87 25.39
N ASP A 164 23.06 0.45 26.59
CA ASP A 164 21.75 -0.21 26.78
C ASP A 164 20.60 0.76 26.44
N GLY A 165 20.74 2.03 26.85
CA GLY A 165 19.80 3.10 26.51
C GLY A 165 19.82 3.45 25.02
N GLN A 166 21.00 3.50 24.41
CA GLN A 166 21.14 3.77 22.97
C GLN A 166 20.53 2.64 22.13
N ALA A 167 20.77 1.38 22.48
CA ALA A 167 20.17 0.22 21.84
C ALA A 167 18.64 0.30 21.85
N SER A 168 18.06 0.56 23.03
CA SER A 168 16.62 0.71 23.20
C SER A 168 16.06 1.86 22.34
N ALA A 169 16.73 3.00 22.31
CA ALA A 169 16.33 4.15 21.51
C ALA A 169 16.39 3.87 20.00
N PHE A 170 17.44 3.22 19.51
CA PHE A 170 17.54 2.84 18.11
C PHE A 170 16.54 1.76 17.71
N ASN A 171 16.23 0.82 18.60
CA ASN A 171 15.22 -0.20 18.33
C ASN A 171 13.80 0.40 18.25
N ALA A 172 13.49 1.38 19.09
CA ALA A 172 12.24 2.14 19.00
C ALA A 172 12.14 2.91 17.67
N GLN A 173 13.22 3.57 17.24
CA GLN A 173 13.29 4.24 15.93
C GLN A 173 13.13 3.25 14.77
N ALA A 174 13.78 2.08 14.85
CA ALA A 174 13.67 1.05 13.83
C ALA A 174 12.23 0.56 13.67
N THR A 175 11.52 0.38 14.79
CA THR A 175 10.11 -0.04 14.79
C THR A 175 9.22 1.03 14.15
N ALA A 176 9.39 2.30 14.52
CA ALA A 176 8.62 3.40 13.94
C ALA A 176 8.80 3.50 12.41
N TYR A 177 10.04 3.43 11.91
CA TYR A 177 10.30 3.44 10.47
C TYR A 177 9.77 2.19 9.77
N PHE A 178 9.80 1.03 10.43
CA PHE A 178 9.28 -0.20 9.87
C PHE A 178 7.75 -0.14 9.69
N ASP A 179 7.04 0.39 10.68
CA ASP A 179 5.58 0.54 10.64
C ASP A 179 5.14 1.58 9.58
N GLU A 180 5.87 2.68 9.47
CA GLU A 180 5.70 3.66 8.40
C GLU A 180 5.92 3.01 7.02
N GLY A 181 7.00 2.24 6.87
CA GLY A 181 7.34 1.54 5.64
C GLY A 181 6.30 0.49 5.24
N GLN A 182 5.74 -0.26 6.20
CA GLN A 182 4.65 -1.21 5.96
C GLN A 182 3.36 -0.50 5.55
N THR A 183 3.03 0.62 6.18
CA THR A 183 1.82 1.39 5.84
C THR A 183 1.90 1.94 4.42
N ALA A 184 3.08 2.45 4.03
CA ALA A 184 3.36 2.88 2.67
C ALA A 184 3.29 1.71 1.67
N ALA A 185 3.87 0.55 1.99
CA ALA A 185 3.80 -0.66 1.16
C ALA A 185 2.35 -1.10 0.93
N GLY A 186 1.56 -1.18 2.00
CA GLY A 186 0.15 -1.57 1.92
C GLY A 186 -0.69 -0.57 1.12
N THR A 187 -0.28 0.69 1.04
CA THR A 187 -0.91 1.69 0.16
C THR A 187 -0.49 1.49 -1.30
N ALA A 188 0.80 1.24 -1.56
CA ALA A 188 1.30 0.90 -2.89
C ALA A 188 0.57 -0.33 -3.47
N ASP A 189 0.42 -1.39 -2.68
CA ASP A 189 -0.25 -2.63 -3.10
C ASP A 189 -1.71 -2.40 -3.51
N LYS A 190 -2.43 -1.53 -2.80
CA LYS A 190 -3.81 -1.15 -3.16
C LYS A 190 -3.84 -0.47 -4.53
N TYR A 191 -2.90 0.41 -4.82
CA TYR A 191 -2.78 1.05 -6.12
C TYR A 191 -2.38 0.06 -7.23
N VAL A 192 -1.45 -0.87 -6.97
CA VAL A 192 -1.11 -1.95 -7.93
C VAL A 192 -2.35 -2.78 -8.28
N ARG A 193 -3.15 -3.16 -7.27
CA ARG A 193 -4.40 -3.89 -7.48
C ARG A 193 -5.36 -3.12 -8.39
N LEU A 194 -5.51 -1.81 -8.19
CA LEU A 194 -6.36 -0.98 -9.06
C LEU A 194 -5.85 -0.92 -10.50
N THR A 195 -4.53 -0.82 -10.70
CA THR A 195 -3.94 -0.87 -12.05
C THR A 195 -4.26 -2.17 -12.77
N VAL A 196 -4.18 -3.32 -12.08
CA VAL A 196 -4.52 -4.63 -12.67
C VAL A 196 -6.01 -4.72 -13.01
N LEU A 197 -6.89 -4.24 -12.12
CA LEU A 197 -8.33 -4.24 -12.39
C LEU A 197 -8.69 -3.31 -13.57
N LEU A 198 -8.09 -2.13 -13.65
CA LEU A 198 -8.29 -1.21 -14.76
C LEU A 198 -7.75 -1.77 -16.09
N ALA A 199 -6.63 -2.51 -16.06
CA ALA A 199 -6.15 -3.24 -17.23
C ALA A 199 -7.14 -4.33 -17.68
N ALA A 200 -7.76 -5.04 -16.75
CA ALA A 200 -8.82 -6.00 -17.06
C ALA A 200 -10.05 -5.31 -17.67
N VAL A 201 -10.43 -4.12 -17.18
CA VAL A 201 -11.50 -3.30 -17.78
C VAL A 201 -11.16 -2.89 -19.22
N LEU A 202 -9.94 -2.40 -19.47
CA LEU A 202 -9.48 -2.07 -20.84
C LEU A 202 -9.54 -3.29 -21.75
N PHE A 203 -9.13 -4.46 -21.26
CA PHE A 203 -9.17 -5.70 -22.02
C PHE A 203 -10.61 -6.14 -22.35
N LEU A 204 -11.51 -6.11 -21.35
CA LEU A 204 -12.93 -6.45 -21.54
C LEU A 204 -13.59 -5.50 -22.55
N VAL A 205 -13.38 -4.19 -22.43
CA VAL A 205 -13.94 -3.23 -23.40
C VAL A 205 -13.33 -3.44 -24.79
N GLY A 206 -12.01 -3.68 -24.86
CA GLY A 206 -11.29 -3.91 -26.11
C GLY A 206 -11.77 -5.14 -26.87
N ILE A 207 -11.91 -6.29 -26.22
CA ILE A 207 -12.40 -7.52 -26.88
C ILE A 207 -13.91 -7.48 -27.14
N GLY A 208 -14.68 -6.81 -26.26
CA GLY A 208 -16.13 -6.60 -26.40
C GLY A 208 -16.49 -5.92 -27.71
N SER A 209 -15.65 -5.00 -28.19
CA SER A 209 -15.83 -4.29 -29.47
C SER A 209 -15.75 -5.18 -30.72
N ARG A 210 -15.18 -6.39 -30.61
CA ARG A 210 -14.93 -7.30 -31.74
C ARG A 210 -16.00 -8.38 -31.92
N PHE A 211 -16.92 -8.56 -30.97
CA PHE A 211 -17.92 -9.63 -31.05
C PHE A 211 -19.09 -9.24 -31.98
N PRO A 212 -19.47 -10.12 -32.94
CA PRO A 212 -20.63 -9.89 -33.80
C PRO A 212 -21.96 -10.09 -33.06
N LEU A 213 -21.95 -10.79 -31.91
CA LEU A 213 -23.14 -11.06 -31.10
C LEU A 213 -23.39 -9.89 -30.13
N PRO A 214 -24.49 -9.13 -30.28
CA PRO A 214 -24.77 -7.96 -29.44
C PRO A 214 -24.95 -8.33 -27.96
N ALA A 215 -25.53 -9.49 -27.65
CA ALA A 215 -25.68 -9.97 -26.27
C ALA A 215 -24.33 -10.17 -25.55
N ALA A 216 -23.32 -10.69 -26.26
CA ALA A 216 -21.98 -10.88 -25.70
C ALA A 216 -21.28 -9.53 -25.46
N ARG A 217 -21.47 -8.56 -26.36
CA ARG A 217 -20.97 -7.18 -26.21
C ARG A 217 -21.56 -6.50 -24.98
N TYR A 218 -22.89 -6.53 -24.80
CA TYR A 218 -23.54 -5.91 -23.65
C TYR A 218 -23.16 -6.58 -22.32
N GLY A 219 -23.01 -7.91 -22.29
CA GLY A 219 -22.55 -8.63 -21.11
C GLY A 219 -21.14 -8.20 -20.67
N LEU A 220 -20.20 -8.13 -21.62
CA LEU A 220 -18.82 -7.74 -21.35
C LEU A 220 -18.70 -6.27 -20.90
N VAL A 221 -19.43 -5.37 -21.55
CA VAL A 221 -19.47 -3.95 -21.18
C VAL A 221 -20.11 -3.77 -19.79
N GLY A 222 -21.15 -4.53 -19.46
CA GLY A 222 -21.77 -4.51 -18.14
C GLY A 222 -20.78 -4.90 -17.03
N VAL A 223 -20.06 -6.00 -17.21
CA VAL A 223 -19.02 -6.44 -16.25
C VAL A 223 -17.90 -5.41 -16.14
N ALA A 224 -17.42 -4.88 -17.26
CA ALA A 224 -16.40 -3.84 -17.29
C ALA A 224 -16.86 -2.57 -16.55
N GLY A 225 -18.12 -2.16 -16.73
CA GLY A 225 -18.73 -1.02 -16.05
C GLY A 225 -18.79 -1.22 -14.53
N VAL A 226 -19.22 -2.39 -14.06
CA VAL A 226 -19.26 -2.71 -12.61
C VAL A 226 -17.85 -2.67 -12.02
N LEU A 227 -16.87 -3.30 -12.68
CA LEU A 227 -15.47 -3.28 -12.26
C LEU A 227 -14.91 -1.85 -12.23
N LEU A 228 -15.24 -1.03 -13.23
CA LEU A 228 -14.81 0.36 -13.30
C LEU A 228 -15.36 1.18 -12.12
N VAL A 229 -16.65 1.03 -11.79
CA VAL A 229 -17.26 1.71 -10.63
C VAL A 229 -16.55 1.30 -9.34
N ILE A 230 -16.28 0.01 -9.15
CA ILE A 230 -15.52 -0.49 -7.98
C ILE A 230 -14.14 0.15 -7.92
N CYS A 231 -13.44 0.23 -9.06
CA CYS A 231 -12.11 0.85 -9.12
C CYS A 231 -12.15 2.33 -8.75
N VAL A 232 -13.12 3.10 -9.28
CA VAL A 232 -13.27 4.53 -8.99
C VAL A 232 -13.56 4.75 -7.51
N VAL A 233 -14.48 3.98 -6.91
CA VAL A 233 -14.81 4.09 -5.48
C VAL A 233 -13.59 3.79 -4.61
N GLN A 234 -12.84 2.73 -4.93
CA GLN A 234 -11.62 2.40 -4.18
C GLN A 234 -10.53 3.46 -4.36
N LEU A 235 -10.34 3.98 -5.58
CA LEU A 235 -9.33 5.00 -5.87
C LEU A 235 -9.58 6.30 -5.11
N LEU A 236 -10.84 6.72 -5.00
CA LEU A 236 -11.25 7.91 -4.24
C LEU A 236 -11.03 7.75 -2.73
N GLY A 237 -10.98 6.52 -2.22
CA GLY A 237 -10.70 6.22 -0.81
C GLY A 237 -9.22 6.09 -0.46
N LEU A 238 -8.31 6.14 -1.44
CA LEU A 238 -6.87 6.03 -1.21
C LEU A 238 -6.21 7.39 -1.01
N PRO A 239 -5.18 7.48 -0.15
CA PRO A 239 -4.43 8.72 0.04
C PRO A 239 -3.61 9.05 -1.21
N GLY A 240 -3.57 10.33 -1.58
CA GLY A 240 -2.80 10.81 -2.73
C GLY A 240 -1.31 10.45 -2.65
N PRO A 241 -0.60 10.41 -3.80
CA PRO A 241 0.81 10.05 -3.83
C PRO A 241 1.67 11.03 -3.01
N PRO A 242 2.69 10.53 -2.29
CA PRO A 242 3.61 11.37 -1.53
C PRO A 242 4.42 12.28 -2.48
N SER A 243 4.67 13.51 -1.99
CA SER A 243 5.42 14.56 -2.70
C SER A 243 6.84 14.13 -3.01
#